data_AF-A0A418KTA2-F1
#
_entry.id   AF-A0A418KTA2-F1
#
_cell.length_a   1.000
_cell.length_b   1.000
_cell.length_c   1.000
_cell.angle_alpha   90.00
_cell.angle_beta   90.00
_cell.angle_gamma   90.00
#
_symmetry.space_group_name_H-M   'P 1'
#
loop_
_entity.id
_entity.type
_entity.pdbx_description
1 polymer ?
#
loop_
_entity_poly.entity_id
_entity_poly.type
_entity_poly.pdbx_seq_one_letter_code
_entity_poly.pdbx_strand_id
1 'polypeptide(L)'
;MRFSSVLESSGGSKAGFVVPDAVVTVGDTYDVEVELDTAPREVEMPDDLGAALDAAPAAKEFWQTLSHSRQQWHVLQVTGAKKPETRAKRVAASVAMLAEGRAR
;
A
#
# COMPACT_ATOMS: atom_id res chain seq x y z
N MET A 1 12.11 -14.61 4.75
CA MET A 1 11.90 -15.01 6.18
C MET A 1 10.99 -16.24 6.17
N ARG A 2 11.29 -17.28 6.95
CA ARG A 2 10.49 -18.52 7.00
C ARG A 2 9.49 -18.42 8.14
N PHE A 3 8.21 -18.61 7.87
CA PHE A 3 7.16 -18.66 8.88
C PHE A 3 6.43 -20.00 8.75
N SER A 4 6.37 -20.77 9.83
CA SER A 4 5.51 -21.95 9.93
C SER A 4 4.17 -21.48 10.52
N SER A 5 3.07 -21.73 9.81
CA SER A 5 1.74 -21.32 10.25
C SER A 5 0.75 -22.47 10.05
N VAL A 6 -0.06 -22.72 11.08
CA VAL A 6 -1.15 -23.70 11.04
C VAL A 6 -2.44 -22.97 10.64
N LEU A 7 -3.16 -23.52 9.67
CA LEU A 7 -4.42 -22.96 9.18
C LEU A 7 -5.55 -23.27 10.17
N GLU A 8 -5.76 -22.38 11.13
CA GLU A 8 -6.92 -22.40 12.04
C GLU A 8 -8.07 -21.53 11.52
N SER A 9 -9.28 -22.11 11.51
CA SER A 9 -10.53 -21.41 11.21
C SER A 9 -10.92 -20.50 12.38
N SER A 10 -10.41 -19.28 12.39
CA SER A 10 -10.80 -18.25 13.36
C SER A 10 -11.31 -17.00 12.65
N GLY A 11 -12.55 -16.62 13.00
CA GLY A 11 -13.25 -15.44 12.49
C GLY A 11 -12.68 -14.16 13.10
N GLY A 12 -11.85 -13.47 12.33
CA GLY A 12 -11.31 -12.16 12.67
C GLY A 12 -10.41 -11.69 11.53
N SER A 13 -10.61 -10.44 11.07
CA SER A 13 -9.93 -9.76 9.93
C SER A 13 -8.63 -10.46 9.47
N LYS A 14 -8.68 -11.25 8.39
CA LYS A 14 -7.53 -12.02 7.89
C LYS A 14 -6.94 -11.39 6.62
N ALA A 15 -5.60 -11.24 6.62
CA ALA A 15 -4.84 -11.37 5.38
C ALA A 15 -4.88 -12.85 5.00
N GLY A 16 -5.58 -13.19 3.93
CA GLY A 16 -5.66 -14.56 3.40
C GLY A 16 -4.68 -14.74 2.24
N PHE A 17 -4.09 -15.92 2.12
CA PHE A 17 -3.38 -16.35 0.94
C PHE A 17 -4.35 -17.13 0.05
N VAL A 18 -4.43 -16.78 -1.24
CA VAL A 18 -5.24 -17.52 -2.21
C VAL A 18 -4.27 -18.34 -3.06
N VAL A 19 -4.36 -19.66 -2.97
CA VAL A 19 -3.61 -20.59 -3.81
C VAL A 19 -4.59 -21.21 -4.80
N PRO A 20 -4.68 -20.71 -6.04
CA PRO A 20 -5.58 -21.29 -7.03
C PRO A 20 -5.15 -22.74 -7.31
N ASP A 21 -6.13 -23.62 -7.47
CA ASP A 21 -5.96 -25.03 -7.83
C ASP A 21 -5.21 -25.92 -6.82
N ALA A 22 -5.08 -25.48 -5.56
CA ALA A 22 -4.53 -26.30 -4.47
C ALA A 22 -5.64 -26.93 -3.62
N VAL A 23 -5.50 -28.22 -3.31
CA VAL A 23 -6.27 -28.90 -2.27
C VAL A 23 -5.49 -28.78 -0.97
N VAL A 24 -6.05 -28.05 0.01
CA VAL A 24 -5.44 -27.86 1.33
C VAL A 24 -6.33 -28.50 2.38
N THR A 25 -5.77 -29.36 3.22
CA THR A 25 -6.49 -29.99 4.34
C THR A 25 -6.28 -29.21 5.63
N VAL A 26 -7.35 -29.06 6.41
CA VAL A 26 -7.26 -28.52 7.77
C VAL A 26 -6.45 -29.48 8.64
N GLY A 27 -5.43 -28.96 9.33
CA GLY A 27 -4.53 -29.75 10.19
C GLY A 27 -3.18 -30.08 9.54
N ASP A 28 -3.02 -29.89 8.23
CA ASP A 28 -1.73 -30.03 7.57
C ASP A 28 -0.83 -28.80 7.84
N THR A 29 0.47 -29.05 7.98
CA THR A 29 1.49 -28.01 8.08
C THR A 29 2.18 -27.85 6.74
N TYR A 30 2.22 -26.63 6.23
CA TYR A 30 2.87 -26.30 4.96
C TYR A 30 4.02 -25.34 5.20
N ASP A 31 5.15 -25.59 4.53
CA ASP A 31 6.22 -24.60 4.41
C ASP A 31 5.88 -23.67 3.24
N VAL A 32 5.73 -22.37 3.54
CA VAL A 32 5.45 -21.34 2.54
C VAL A 32 6.63 -20.39 2.49
N GLU A 33 7.16 -20.17 1.29
CA GLU A 33 8.11 -19.11 1.02
C GLU A 33 7.35 -17.86 0.58
N VAL A 34 7.50 -16.78 1.36
CA VAL A 34 6.90 -15.48 1.05
C VAL A 34 8.00 -14.57 0.52
N GLU A 35 7.89 -14.20 -0.74
CA GLU A 35 8.70 -13.15 -1.33
C GLU A 35 7.94 -11.82 -1.30
N LEU A 36 8.64 -10.74 -0.93
CA LEU A 36 8.09 -9.40 -1.04
C LEU A 36 7.92 -9.10 -2.53
N ASP A 37 6.68 -8.92 -2.97
CA ASP A 37 6.39 -8.47 -4.32
C ASP A 37 6.94 -7.05 -4.52
N THR A 38 8.16 -6.98 -5.05
CA THR A 38 8.86 -5.75 -5.42
C THR A 38 8.63 -5.40 -6.88
N ALA A 39 7.80 -6.16 -7.61
CA ALA A 39 7.46 -5.83 -8.98
C ALA A 39 6.82 -4.43 -9.00
N PRO A 40 7.27 -3.54 -9.90
CA PRO A 40 6.69 -2.22 -10.03
C PRO A 40 5.26 -2.38 -10.55
N ARG A 41 4.29 -2.45 -9.64
CA ARG A 41 2.92 -2.09 -9.97
C ARG A 41 2.96 -0.58 -10.22
N GLU A 42 2.96 -0.20 -11.49
CA GLU A 42 2.89 1.19 -11.91
C GLU A 42 1.56 1.78 -11.43
N VAL A 43 1.57 2.32 -10.23
CA VAL A 43 0.58 3.31 -9.83
C VAL A 43 0.97 4.56 -10.62
N GLU A 44 0.21 4.89 -11.66
CA GLU A 44 0.40 6.16 -12.39
C GLU A 44 0.37 7.31 -11.37
N MET A 45 1.55 7.86 -11.09
CA MET A 45 1.70 8.95 -10.14
C MET A 45 1.14 10.21 -10.78
N PRO A 46 0.10 10.84 -10.20
CA PRO A 46 -0.45 12.07 -10.74
C PRO A 46 0.61 13.18 -10.72
N ASP A 47 0.72 13.93 -11.82
CA ASP A 47 1.72 15.01 -11.95
C ASP A 47 1.65 16.03 -10.81
N ASP A 48 0.45 16.33 -10.33
CA ASP A 48 0.23 17.28 -9.24
C ASP A 48 0.69 16.74 -7.88
N LEU A 49 0.54 15.44 -7.63
CA LEU A 49 1.10 14.80 -6.43
C LEU A 49 2.63 14.70 -6.52
N GLY A 50 3.17 14.33 -7.68
CA GLY A 50 4.62 14.27 -7.93
C GLY A 50 5.29 15.62 -7.71
N ALA A 51 4.76 16.67 -8.32
CA ALA A 51 5.27 18.03 -8.16
C ALA A 51 5.21 18.53 -6.71
N ALA A 52 4.16 18.17 -5.97
CA ALA A 52 4.02 18.55 -4.57
C ALA A 52 5.00 17.79 -3.65
N LEU A 53 5.30 16.52 -3.94
CA LEU A 53 6.34 15.75 -3.24
C LEU A 53 7.74 16.30 -3.55
N ASP A 54 8.01 16.67 -4.81
CA ASP A 54 9.29 17.29 -5.20
C ASP A 54 9.56 18.62 -4.48
N ALA A 55 8.50 19.37 -4.19
CA ALA A 55 8.57 20.61 -3.40
C ALA A 55 8.78 20.37 -1.89
N ALA A 56 8.65 19.12 -1.40
CA ALA A 56 8.72 18.78 0.02
C ALA A 56 9.64 17.55 0.25
N PRO A 57 10.97 17.75 0.38
CA PRO A 57 11.95 16.66 0.47
C PRO A 57 11.66 15.64 1.58
N ALA A 58 11.26 16.09 2.77
CA ALA A 58 10.91 15.19 3.88
C ALA A 58 9.71 14.28 3.56
N ALA A 59 8.68 14.81 2.89
CA ALA A 59 7.53 14.02 2.46
C ALA A 59 7.92 13.03 1.36
N LYS A 60 8.80 13.43 0.44
CA LYS A 60 9.32 12.57 -0.64
C LYS A 60 10.17 11.42 -0.10
N GLU A 61 11.05 11.68 0.85
CA GLU A 61 11.82 10.63 1.53
C GLU A 61 10.90 9.63 2.21
N PHE A 62 9.92 10.12 2.99
CA PHE A 62 8.96 9.24 3.65
C PHE A 62 8.10 8.45 2.63
N TRP A 63 7.67 9.08 1.55
CA TRP A 63 6.95 8.44 0.45
C TRP A 63 7.70 7.22 -0.11
N GLN A 64 9.01 7.34 -0.30
CA GLN A 64 9.85 6.23 -0.81
C GLN A 64 9.91 5.05 0.15
N THR A 65 9.67 5.25 1.45
CA THR A 65 9.61 4.17 2.44
C THR A 65 8.25 3.46 2.48
N LEU A 66 7.21 4.05 1.86
CA LEU A 66 5.86 3.50 1.92
C LEU A 66 5.73 2.23 1.07
N SER A 67 5.04 1.24 1.62
CA SER A 67 4.54 0.10 0.86
C SER A 67 3.62 0.54 -0.29
N HIS A 68 3.60 -0.20 -1.39
CA HIS A 68 2.73 0.03 -2.55
C HIS A 68 1.28 0.38 -2.18
N SER A 69 0.62 -0.38 -1.30
CA SER A 69 -0.79 -0.13 -0.94
C SER A 69 -1.03 1.23 -0.28
N ARG A 70 -0.03 1.78 0.42
CA ARG A 70 -0.09 3.12 1.03
C ARG A 70 0.11 4.21 -0.03
N GLN A 71 1.08 4.03 -0.92
CA GLN A 71 1.25 4.92 -2.08
C GLN A 71 -0.04 4.96 -2.93
N GLN A 72 -0.61 3.79 -3.22
CA GLN A 72 -1.87 3.65 -3.96
C GLN A 72 -3.04 4.34 -3.25
N TRP A 73 -3.12 4.29 -1.91
CA TRP A 73 -4.17 4.99 -1.16
C TRP A 73 -4.13 6.50 -1.41
N HIS A 74 -2.96 7.13 -1.32
CA HIS A 74 -2.80 8.56 -1.60
C HIS A 74 -3.16 8.89 -3.04
N VAL A 75 -2.69 8.11 -4.01
CA VAL A 75 -3.02 8.31 -5.43
C VAL A 75 -4.54 8.22 -5.64
N LEU A 76 -5.23 7.24 -5.06
CA LEU A 76 -6.68 7.10 -5.17
C LEU A 76 -7.44 8.27 -4.53
N GLN A 77 -6.96 8.81 -3.40
CA GLN A 77 -7.56 10.01 -2.82
C GLN A 77 -7.47 11.20 -3.80
N VAL A 78 -6.32 11.41 -4.43
CA VAL A 78 -6.09 12.52 -5.37
C VAL A 78 -6.89 12.31 -6.66
N THR A 79 -6.77 11.16 -7.32
CA THR A 79 -7.43 10.88 -8.61
C THR A 79 -8.95 10.78 -8.48
N GLY A 80 -9.47 10.30 -7.34
CA GLY A 80 -10.89 10.24 -7.05
C GLY A 80 -11.57 11.62 -6.88
N ALA A 81 -10.81 12.71 -6.77
CA ALA A 81 -11.37 14.06 -6.75
C ALA A 81 -11.62 14.59 -8.18
N LYS A 82 -12.91 14.75 -8.53
CA LYS A 82 -13.34 15.30 -9.83
C LYS A 82 -13.14 16.81 -9.95
N LYS A 83 -13.18 17.54 -8.83
CA LYS A 83 -13.01 19.00 -8.80
C LYS A 83 -11.53 19.34 -8.58
N PRO A 84 -10.92 20.23 -9.39
CA PRO A 84 -9.50 20.57 -9.27
C PRO A 84 -9.15 21.16 -7.90
N GLU A 85 -10.03 22.00 -7.33
CA GLU A 85 -9.85 22.55 -5.98
C GLU A 85 -9.80 21.47 -4.89
N THR A 86 -10.62 20.42 -5.02
CA THR A 86 -10.62 19.31 -4.06
C THR A 86 -9.39 18.44 -4.25
N ARG A 87 -8.95 18.26 -5.49
CA ARG A 87 -7.72 17.54 -5.81
C ARG A 87 -6.51 18.22 -5.16
N ALA A 88 -6.35 19.53 -5.37
CA ALA A 88 -5.28 20.32 -4.76
C ALA A 88 -5.29 20.23 -3.22
N LYS A 89 -6.47 20.29 -2.58
CA LYS A 89 -6.59 20.10 -1.12
C LYS A 89 -6.13 18.73 -0.66
N ARG A 90 -6.47 17.66 -1.40
CA ARG A 90 -6.06 16.28 -1.06
C ARG A 90 -4.57 16.04 -1.28
N VAL A 91 -3.98 16.66 -2.30
CA VAL A 91 -2.53 16.66 -2.52
C VAL A 91 -1.83 17.33 -1.33
N ALA A 92 -2.23 18.56 -0.98
CA ALA A 92 -1.65 19.29 0.14
C ALA A 92 -1.77 18.52 1.47
N ALA A 93 -2.94 17.93 1.74
CA ALA A 93 -3.16 17.12 2.94
C ALA A 93 -2.27 15.86 2.96
N SER A 94 -2.10 15.19 1.81
CA SER A 94 -1.21 14.03 1.70
C SER A 94 0.23 14.41 1.97
N VAL A 95 0.74 15.47 1.33
CA VAL A 95 2.13 15.92 1.52
C VAL A 95 2.40 16.35 2.95
N ALA A 96 1.48 17.08 3.59
CA ALA A 96 1.62 17.48 4.99
C ALA A 96 1.70 16.25 5.93
N MET A 97 0.81 15.27 5.71
CA MET A 97 0.81 14.03 6.48
C MET A 97 2.11 13.23 6.31
N LEU A 98 2.63 13.15 5.08
CA LEU A 98 3.88 12.46 4.77
C LEU A 98 5.10 13.19 5.36
N ALA A 99 5.10 14.51 5.36
CA ALA A 99 6.15 15.32 5.99
C ALA A 99 6.22 15.09 7.51
N GLU A 100 5.11 14.72 8.14
CA GLU A 100 5.04 14.34 9.55
C GLU A 100 5.36 12.84 9.79
N GLY A 101 5.68 12.07 8.74
CA GLY A 101 5.94 10.63 8.84
C GLY A 101 4.70 9.78 9.08
N ARG A 102 3.52 10.29 8.70
CA ARG A 102 2.24 9.58 8.81
C ARG A 102 1.86 8.98 7.46
N ALA A 103 1.47 7.70 7.47
CA ALA A 103 1.23 6.93 6.26
C ALA A 103 -0.23 6.89 5.76
N ARG A 104 -1.18 7.33 6.58
CA ARG A 104 -2.61 7.55 6.30
C ARG A 104 -3.30 8.21 7.49
#